data_AF-A0A327NR13-F1
#
_entry.id   AF-A0A327NR13-F1
#
_cell.length_a   1.000
_cell.length_b   1.000
_cell.length_c   1.000
_cell.angle_alpha   90.00
_cell.angle_beta   90.00
_cell.angle_gamma   90.00
#
_symmetry.space_group_name_H-M   'P 1'
#
loop_
_entity.id
_entity.type
_entity.pdbx_description
1 polymer ?
#
loop_
_entity_poly.entity_id
_entity_poly.type
_entity_poly.pdbx_seq_one_letter_code
_entity_poly.pdbx_strand_id
1 'polypeptide(L)' 'MKESLSFDEQDDRIVGLLDRIRHLNETIVYHQSFANKDLVAIREFSDRRDQYVKQLAELLEDVGVIVQLPTDRQQAA' A
#
# COMPACT_ATOMS: atom_id res chain seq x y z
N MET A 1 -22.28 -9.02 -10.52
CA MET A 1 -22.73 -8.78 -9.13
C MET A 1 -21.46 -8.62 -8.31
N LYS A 2 -21.17 -7.44 -7.74
CA LYS A 2 -20.12 -7.33 -6.72
C LYS A 2 -20.71 -8.02 -5.49
N GLU A 3 -20.14 -9.14 -5.07
CA GLU A 3 -20.45 -9.72 -3.76
C GLU A 3 -19.99 -8.70 -2.72
N SER A 4 -20.96 -8.09 -2.02
CA SER A 4 -20.66 -7.25 -0.87
C SER A 4 -20.11 -8.16 0.22
N LEU A 5 -18.86 -7.93 0.63
CA LEU A 5 -18.27 -8.58 1.80
C LEU A 5 -19.17 -8.32 3.02
N SER A 6 -19.24 -9.28 3.93
CA SER A 6 -19.78 -8.98 5.26
C SER A 6 -18.89 -7.95 5.97
N PHE A 7 -19.46 -7.23 6.94
CA PHE A 7 -18.70 -6.24 7.72
C PHE A 7 -17.46 -6.85 8.38
N ASP A 8 -17.58 -8.06 8.93
CA ASP A 8 -16.46 -8.77 9.57
C ASP A 8 -15.35 -9.12 8.57
N GLU A 9 -15.71 -9.58 7.36
CA GLU A 9 -14.73 -9.87 6.29
C GLU A 9 -14.06 -8.61 5.75
N GLN A 10 -14.79 -7.49 5.72
CA GLN A 10 -14.26 -6.20 5.32
C GLN A 10 -13.25 -5.68 6.35
N ASP A 11 -13.58 -5.78 7.64
CA ASP A 11 -12.70 -5.37 8.74
C ASP A 11 -11.40 -6.19 8.75
N ASP A 12 -11.50 -7.53 8.67
CA ASP A 12 -10.32 -8.41 8.59
C ASP A 12 -9.43 -8.07 7.39
N ARG A 13 -10.05 -7.75 6.25
CA ARG A 13 -9.33 -7.39 5.03
C ARG A 13 -8.65 -6.02 5.15
N ILE A 14 -9.31 -5.04 5.78
CA ILE A 14 -8.73 -3.71 6.05
C ILE A 14 -7.53 -3.86 6.98
N VAL A 15 -7.68 -4.58 8.10
CA VAL A 15 -6.58 -4.82 9.06
C VAL A 15 -5.41 -5.52 8.37
N GLY A 16 -5.68 -6.57 7.60
CA GLY A 16 -4.65 -7.30 6.87
C GLY A 16 -3.91 -6.44 5.82
N LEU A 17 -4.60 -5.49 5.18
CA LEU A 17 -3.96 -4.55 4.26
C LEU A 17 -3.10 -3.52 5.00
N LEU A 18 -3.57 -2.98 6.12
CA LEU A 18 -2.82 -2.04 6.94
C LEU A 18 -1.50 -2.65 7.46
N ASP A 19 -1.55 -3.90 7.94
CA ASP A 19 -0.36 -4.62 8.39
C ASP A 19 0.66 -4.84 7.27
N ARG A 20 0.20 -5.22 6.07
CA ARG A 20 1.08 -5.38 4.90
C ARG A 20 1.71 -4.05 4.48
N ILE A 21 0.94 -2.97 4.47
CA ILE A 21 1.43 -1.62 4.14
C ILE A 21 2.48 -1.18 5.17
N ARG A 22 2.23 -1.40 6.46
CA ARG A 22 3.17 -1.09 7.54
C ARG A 22 4.47 -1.87 7.36
N HIS A 23 4.39 -3.19 7.16
CA HIS A 23 5.56 -4.03 6.97
C HIS A 23 6.40 -3.60 5.76
N LEU A 24 5.76 -3.25 4.64
CA LEU A 24 6.46 -2.73 3.46
C LEU A 24 7.10 -1.37 3.72
N ASN A 25 6.46 -0.47 4.46
CA ASN A 25 7.07 0.81 4.84
C ASN A 25 8.33 0.58 5.69
N GLU A 26 8.28 -0.30 6.68
CA GLU A 26 9.43 -0.65 7.53
C GLU A 26 10.56 -1.26 6.67
N THR A 27 10.22 -2.12 5.72
CA THR A 27 11.18 -2.74 4.78
C THR A 27 11.82 -1.69 3.86
N ILE A 28 11.04 -0.77 3.30
CA ILE A 28 11.57 0.32 2.46
C ILE A 28 12.55 1.19 3.26
N VAL A 29 12.19 1.57 4.49
CA VAL A 29 13.05 2.35 5.38
C VAL A 29 14.35 1.60 5.69
N TYR A 30 14.25 0.29 5.95
CA TYR A 30 15.41 -0.57 6.16
C TYR A 30 16.36 -0.54 4.95
N HIS A 31 15.84 -0.77 3.73
CA HIS A 31 16.66 -0.73 2.51
C HIS A 31 17.22 0.67 2.20
N GLN A 32 16.49 1.74 2.54
CA GLN A 32 16.95 3.11 2.39
C GLN A 32 18.06 3.49 3.38
N SER A 33 18.22 2.76 4.48
CA SER A 33 19.25 3.03 5.49
C SER A 33 20.65 2.58 5.08
N PHE A 34 20.78 1.74 4.06
CA PHE A 34 22.07 1.25 3.57
C PHE A 34 22.86 2.34 2.82
N ALA A 35 24.18 2.34 3.00
CA ALA A 35 25.08 3.23 2.26
C ALA A 35 25.01 2.99 0.74
N ASN A 36 24.90 1.72 0.33
CA ASN A 36 24.63 1.31 -1.03
C ASN A 36 23.17 0.83 -1.12
N LYS A 37 22.25 1.77 -1.37
CA LYS A 37 20.82 1.50 -1.45
C LYS A 37 20.52 0.57 -2.62
N ASP A 38 19.81 -0.53 -2.33
CA ASP A 38 19.22 -1.35 -3.38
C ASP A 38 17.97 -0.66 -3.93
N LEU A 39 18.18 0.15 -4.97
CA LEU A 39 17.12 0.94 -5.60
C LEU A 39 16.06 0.06 -6.27
N VAL A 40 16.43 -1.14 -6.73
CA VAL A 40 15.50 -2.09 -7.34
C VAL A 40 14.56 -2.62 -6.27
N ALA A 41 15.10 -3.11 -5.15
CA ALA A 41 14.30 -3.59 -4.02
C ALA A 41 13.38 -2.48 -3.46
N ILE A 42 13.91 -1.26 -3.26
CA ILE A 42 13.11 -0.13 -2.77
C ILE A 42 11.93 0.17 -3.72
N ARG A 43 12.15 0.12 -5.04
CA ARG A 43 11.10 0.34 -6.04
C ARG A 43 10.06 -0.77 -5.99
N GLU A 44 10.47 -2.03 -5.97
CA GLU A 44 9.54 -3.17 -5.93
C GLU A 44 8.67 -3.16 -4.67
N PHE A 45 9.26 -2.89 -3.50
CA PHE A 45 8.50 -2.77 -2.26
C PHE A 45 7.55 -1.55 -2.28
N SER A 46 8.00 -0.45 -2.88
CA SER A 46 7.18 0.76 -3.06
C SER A 46 5.97 0.51 -3.96
N ASP A 47 6.18 -0.16 -5.10
CA ASP A 47 5.10 -0.48 -6.05
C ASP A 47 4.09 -1.45 -5.42
N ARG A 48 4.57 -2.46 -4.68
CA ARG A 48 3.70 -3.40 -3.96
C ARG A 48 2.90 -2.73 -2.84
N ARG A 49 3.50 -1.76 -2.14
CA ARG A 49 2.81 -0.98 -1.12
C ARG A 49 1.71 -0.14 -1.75
N ASP A 50 2.00 0.53 -2.87
CA ASP A 50 1.03 1.36 -3.57
C ASP A 50 -0.17 0.52 -4.09
N GLN A 51 0.07 -0.74 -4.50
CA GLN A 51 -1.00 -1.69 -4.81
C GLN A 51 -1.91 -1.98 -3.60
N TYR A 52 -1.34 -2.23 -2.42
CA TYR A 52 -2.15 -2.46 -1.21
C TYR A 52 -2.88 -1.21 -0.74
N VAL A 53 -2.29 -0.03 -0.87
CA VAL A 53 -2.96 1.24 -0.58
C VAL A 53 -4.15 1.45 -1.53
N LYS A 54 -4.01 1.11 -2.81
CA LYS A 54 -5.12 1.17 -3.76
C LYS A 54 -6.25 0.20 -3.39
N GLN A 55 -5.92 -1.04 -3.04
CA GLN A 55 -6.91 -2.02 -2.58
C GLN A 55 -7.62 -1.55 -1.30
N LEU A 56 -6.90 -0.91 -0.39
CA LEU A 56 -7.48 -0.31 0.81
C LEU A 56 -8.41 0.84 0.45
N ALA A 57 -8.02 1.70 -0.48
CA ALA A 57 -8.85 2.79 -0.96
C ALA A 57 -10.17 2.29 -1.58
N GLU A 58 -10.11 1.22 -2.38
CA GLU A 58 -11.29 0.58 -2.97
C GLU A 58 -12.25 0.02 -1.90
N LEU A 59 -11.72 -0.47 -0.77
CA LEU A 59 -12.56 -0.94 0.34
C LEU A 59 -13.14 0.20 1.18
N LEU A 60 -12.47 1.36 1.20
CA LEU A 60 -12.90 2.52 1.97
C LEU A 60 -13.72 3.53 1.14
N GLU A 61 -13.83 3.33 -0.17
CA GLU A 61 -14.64 4.16 -1.07
C GLU A 61 -16.10 4.18 -0.63
N ASP A 62 -16.62 3.02 -0.22
CA ASP A 62 -18.01 2.86 0.25
C ASP A 62 -18.30 3.61 1.57
N VAL A 63 -17.26 3.98 2.33
CA VAL A 63 -17.37 4.78 3.56
C VAL A 63 -16.91 6.23 3.37
N GLY A 64 -16.70 6.67 2.12
CA GLY A 64 -16.43 8.06 1.76
C GLY A 64 -14.99 8.53 2.00
N VAL A 65 -14.03 7.61 2.14
CA VAL A 65 -12.61 7.95 2.32
C VAL A 65 -11.89 7.96 0.97
N ILE A 66 -11.28 9.10 0.62
CA ILE A 66 -10.46 9.24 -0.60
C ILE A 66 -8.98 9.14 -0.21
N VAL A 67 -8.27 8.18 -0.79
CA VAL A 67 -6.82 8.01 -0.60
C VAL A 67 -6.07 8.64 -1.77
N GLN A 68 -5.17 9.58 -1.49
CA GLN A 68 -4.29 10.18 -2.48
C GLN A 68 -2.90 9.55 -2.40
N LEU A 69 -2.48 8.90 -3.49
CA LEU A 69 -1.10 8.44 -3.66
C LEU A 69 -0.25 9.59 -4.21
N PRO A 70 0.99 9.79 -3.74
CA PRO A 70 1.87 10.80 -4.29
C PRO A 70 2.19 10.49 -5.76
N THR A 71 1.75 11.36 -6.66
CA THR A 71 1.84 11.20 -8.13
C THR A 71 3.27 11.41 -8.66
N ASP A 72 4.20 11.91 -7.84
CA ASP A 72 5.53 12.37 -8.29
C ASP A 72 6.57 11.27 -8.63
N ARG A 73 6.23 9.98 -8.53
CA ARG A 73 7.22 8.91 -8.81
C ARG A 73 7.53 8.68 -10.29
N GLN A 74 6.74 9.21 -11.22
CA GLN A 74 6.93 8.97 -12.66
C GLN A 74 7.96 9.89 -13.34
N GLN A 75 8.56 10.86 -12.64
CA GLN A 75 9.48 11.84 -13.26
C GLN A 75 10.96 11.67 -12.91
N ALA A 76 11.34 10.67 -12.12
CA ALA A 76 12.73 10.34 -11.82
C ALA A 76 13.16 9.04 -12.53
N ALA A 77 13.27 9.11 -13.86
CA ALA A 77 13.90 8.08 -14.69
C ALA A 77 14.85 8.76 -15.70
#